data_AF-A0A7S2QZA5-F1
#
_entry.id   AF-A0A7S2QZA5-F1
#
_cell.length_a   1.000
_cell.length_b   1.000
_cell.length_c   1.000
_cell.angle_alpha   90.00
_cell.angle_beta   90.00
_cell.angle_gamma   90.00
#
_symmetry.space_group_name_H-M   'P 1'
#
loop_
_entity.id
_entity.type
_entity.pdbx_description
1 polymer ?
#
loop_
_entity_poly.entity_id
_entity_poly.type
_entity_poly.pdbx_seq_one_letter_code
_entity_poly.pdbx_strand_id
1 'polypeptide(L)'
;GTTCLYFAMKSAPTKDAILYLDGDNKGGIVNNCCFPSNVAPSYAPPGQALVSVSVIGVPDEDDTAIEAKVRTELSAWFGANQVSGWRLLRVYRIPYAQPNQEA
;
A
#
# COMPACT_ATOMS: atom_id res chain seq x y z
N GLY A 1 -14.99 -0.20 6.19
CA GLY A 1 -14.44 0.35 4.93
C GLY A 1 -12.97 0.09 4.80
N THR A 2 -12.42 0.37 3.63
CA THR A 2 -10.98 0.27 3.32
C THR A 2 -10.57 1.40 2.40
N THR A 3 -9.41 2.00 2.65
CA THR A 3 -8.75 2.92 1.72
C THR A 3 -7.54 2.22 1.11
N CYS A 4 -7.51 2.11 -0.21
CA CYS A 4 -6.43 1.45 -0.94
C CYS A 4 -5.57 2.47 -1.67
N LEU A 5 -4.26 2.36 -1.54
CA LEU A 5 -3.30 3.17 -2.29
C LEU A 5 -2.49 2.29 -3.23
N TYR A 6 -2.29 2.75 -4.46
CA TYR A 6 -1.51 2.06 -5.46
C TYR A 6 -0.37 2.94 -5.94
N PHE A 7 0.84 2.38 -6.00
CA PHE A 7 2.02 3.07 -6.50
C PHE A 7 2.70 2.27 -7.61
N ALA A 8 3.29 2.99 -8.56
CA ALA A 8 4.22 2.43 -9.53
C ALA A 8 5.66 2.70 -9.07
N MET A 9 6.55 1.76 -9.38
CA MET A 9 7.97 1.86 -9.10
C MET A 9 8.78 1.12 -10.18
N LYS A 10 10.09 1.40 -10.28
CA LYS A 10 10.97 0.72 -11.24
C LYS A 10 11.13 -0.77 -10.94
N SER A 11 11.30 -1.12 -9.67
CA SER A 11 11.45 -2.51 -9.23
C SER A 11 10.96 -2.67 -7.80
N ALA A 12 10.26 -3.77 -7.52
CA ALA A 12 9.86 -4.15 -6.17
C ALA A 12 11.10 -4.30 -5.26
N PRO A 13 11.00 -3.98 -3.95
CA PRO A 13 12.10 -4.16 -3.00
C PRO A 13 12.39 -5.63 -2.72
N THR A 14 11.49 -6.52 -3.10
CA THR A 14 11.61 -7.98 -3.01
C THR A 14 11.15 -8.63 -4.32
N LYS A 15 11.53 -9.89 -4.54
CA LYS A 15 10.96 -10.76 -5.58
C LYS A 15 9.86 -11.68 -5.06
N ASP A 16 9.66 -11.71 -3.74
CA ASP A 16 8.73 -12.64 -3.12
C ASP A 16 7.27 -12.28 -3.43
N ALA A 17 6.46 -13.31 -3.63
CA ALA A 17 5.02 -13.22 -3.85
C ALA A 17 4.27 -13.35 -2.52
N ILE A 18 4.52 -12.42 -1.59
CA ILE A 18 4.02 -12.46 -0.21
C ILE A 18 3.24 -11.20 0.17
N LEU A 19 2.47 -11.31 1.25
CA LEU A 19 1.77 -10.20 1.90
C LEU A 19 2.59 -9.71 3.09
N TYR A 20 2.84 -8.42 3.15
CA TYR A 20 3.46 -7.75 4.29
C TYR A 20 2.36 -7.22 5.20
N LEU A 21 2.49 -7.48 6.50
CA LEU A 21 1.53 -7.10 7.53
C LEU A 21 2.23 -6.20 8.55
N ASP A 22 1.52 -5.20 9.08
CA ASP A 22 1.98 -4.53 10.31
C ASP A 22 1.84 -5.51 11.50
N GLY A 23 2.98 -5.90 12.07
CA GLY A 23 3.05 -6.76 13.25
C GLY A 23 3.53 -6.02 14.51
N ASP A 24 3.88 -4.75 14.40
CA ASP A 24 4.53 -4.00 15.47
C ASP A 24 3.52 -3.48 16.51
N ASN A 25 2.24 -3.44 16.15
CA ASN A 25 1.13 -2.96 17.00
C ASN A 25 1.38 -1.55 17.59
N LYS A 26 2.09 -0.70 16.83
CA LYS A 26 2.43 0.68 17.20
C LYS A 26 1.44 1.71 16.65
N GLY A 27 0.34 1.25 16.06
CA GLY A 27 -0.67 2.12 15.46
C GLY A 27 -0.27 2.68 14.10
N GLY A 28 0.41 1.87 13.28
CA GLY A 28 0.62 2.19 11.87
C GLY A 28 -0.71 2.37 11.12
N ILE A 29 -0.69 3.17 10.05
CA ILE A 29 -1.83 3.34 9.16
C ILE A 29 -1.91 2.20 8.13
N VAL A 30 -0.77 1.60 7.77
CA VAL A 30 -0.72 0.49 6.79
C VAL A 30 -1.12 -0.81 7.48
N ASN A 31 -2.29 -1.34 7.10
CA ASN A 31 -2.69 -2.67 7.56
C ASN A 31 -1.89 -3.77 6.85
N ASN A 32 -1.74 -3.64 5.53
CA ASN A 32 -0.92 -4.54 4.73
C ASN A 32 -0.47 -3.90 3.43
N CYS A 33 0.57 -4.47 2.82
CA CYS A 33 0.90 -4.22 1.42
C CYS A 33 1.41 -5.48 0.71
N CYS A 34 1.27 -5.51 -0.61
CA CYS A 34 1.85 -6.54 -1.45
C CYS A 34 2.34 -5.95 -2.77
N PHE A 35 3.13 -6.73 -3.50
CA PHE A 35 3.62 -6.38 -4.84
C PHE A 35 2.98 -7.31 -5.88
N PRO A 36 1.76 -7.03 -6.39
CA PRO A 36 1.03 -7.97 -7.24
C PRO A 36 1.78 -8.38 -8.52
N SER A 37 2.65 -7.51 -9.04
CA SER A 37 3.50 -7.81 -10.20
C SER A 37 4.54 -8.91 -9.94
N ASN A 38 4.85 -9.23 -8.68
CA ASN A 38 5.69 -10.39 -8.33
C ASN A 38 4.95 -11.71 -8.53
N VAL A 39 3.61 -11.71 -8.42
CA VAL A 39 2.77 -12.88 -8.69
C VAL A 39 2.54 -13.02 -10.19
N ALA A 40 2.10 -11.93 -10.83
CA ALA A 40 1.79 -11.89 -12.25
C ALA A 40 2.43 -10.65 -12.89
N PRO A 41 3.50 -10.81 -13.69
CA PRO A 41 4.20 -9.68 -14.31
C PRO A 41 3.31 -8.78 -15.16
N SER A 42 2.21 -9.30 -15.71
CA SER A 42 1.24 -8.54 -16.52
C SER A 42 0.45 -7.49 -15.74
N TYR A 43 0.51 -7.48 -14.40
CA TYR A 43 -0.13 -6.47 -13.56
C TYR A 43 0.64 -5.14 -13.53
N ALA A 44 1.84 -5.08 -14.11
CA ALA A 44 2.57 -3.84 -14.32
C ALA A 44 3.13 -3.77 -15.75
N PRO A 45 3.38 -2.56 -16.30
CA PRO A 45 4.10 -2.42 -17.55
C PRO A 45 5.52 -3.04 -17.47
N PRO A 46 6.13 -3.43 -18.60
CA PRO A 46 7.50 -3.92 -18.63
C PRO A 46 8.48 -2.95 -17.94
N GLY A 47 9.32 -3.47 -17.05
CA GLY A 47 10.30 -2.69 -16.30
C GLY A 47 9.71 -1.84 -15.16
N GLN A 48 8.47 -2.10 -14.75
CA GLN A 48 7.85 -1.50 -13.58
C GLN A 48 7.29 -2.59 -12.65
N ALA A 49 7.08 -2.21 -11.39
CA ALA A 49 6.34 -2.99 -10.41
C ALA A 49 5.17 -2.18 -9.87
N LEU A 50 4.14 -2.90 -9.44
CA LEU A 50 2.96 -2.37 -8.78
C LEU A 50 3.02 -2.74 -7.30
N VAL A 51 2.70 -1.79 -6.43
CA VAL A 51 2.40 -2.05 -5.01
C VAL A 51 0.95 -1.70 -4.73
N SER A 52 0.30 -2.54 -3.94
CA SER A 52 -1.03 -2.30 -3.38
C SER A 52 -0.90 -2.19 -1.86
N VAL A 53 -1.47 -1.14 -1.29
CA VAL A 53 -1.43 -0.84 0.13
C VAL A 53 -2.86 -0.71 0.64
N SER A 54 -3.16 -1.36 1.76
CA SER A 54 -4.49 -1.31 2.39
C SER A 54 -4.42 -0.58 3.72
N VAL A 55 -5.33 0.38 3.92
CA VAL A 55 -5.57 1.09 5.18
C VAL A 55 -6.95 0.69 5.70
N ILE A 56 -7.07 0.37 7.00
CA ILE A 56 -8.35 0.05 7.63
C ILE A 56 -9.22 1.31 7.71
N GLY A 57 -10.49 1.18 7.33
CA GLY A 57 -11.46 2.28 7.40
C GLY A 57 -11.41 3.22 6.19
N VAL A 58 -12.12 4.35 6.32
CA VAL A 58 -12.09 5.47 5.38
C VAL A 58 -11.78 6.72 6.20
N PRO A 59 -10.49 7.08 6.39
CA PRO A 59 -10.12 8.23 7.21
C PRO A 59 -10.71 9.53 6.64
N ASP A 60 -11.07 10.49 7.49
CA ASP A 60 -11.61 11.78 7.05
C ASP A 60 -10.56 12.71 6.42
N GLU A 61 -9.28 12.46 6.73
CA GLU A 61 -8.13 13.16 6.14
C GLU A 61 -8.15 13.07 4.61
N ASP A 62 -7.59 14.05 3.91
CA ASP A 62 -7.51 14.04 2.45
C ASP A 62 -6.50 13.01 1.91
N ASP A 63 -6.55 12.74 0.60
CA ASP A 63 -5.69 11.72 -0.03
C ASP A 63 -4.19 12.05 0.09
N THR A 64 -3.82 13.33 0.14
CA THR A 64 -2.43 13.77 0.25
C THR A 64 -1.88 13.47 1.65
N ALA A 65 -2.68 13.75 2.68
CA ALA A 65 -2.33 13.46 4.06
C ALA A 65 -2.20 11.94 4.30
N ILE A 66 -3.15 11.15 3.78
CA ILE A 66 -3.08 9.69 3.86
C ILE A 66 -1.86 9.15 3.11
N GLU A 67 -1.61 9.63 1.88
CA GLU A 67 -0.42 9.24 1.10
C GLU A 67 0.87 9.52 1.87
N ALA A 68 1.00 10.70 2.48
CA ALA A 68 2.19 11.07 3.23
C ALA A 68 2.44 10.14 4.43
N LYS A 69 1.39 9.80 5.19
CA LYS A 69 1.49 8.86 6.32
C LYS A 69 1.88 7.46 5.86
N VAL A 70 1.23 6.97 4.81
CA VAL A 70 1.54 5.67 4.18
C VAL A 70 2.99 5.63 3.70
N ARG A 71 3.48 6.69 3.06
CA ARG A 71 4.88 6.77 2.61
C ARG A 71 5.87 6.76 3.78
N THR A 72 5.59 7.48 4.85
CA THR A 72 6.45 7.48 6.05
C THR A 72 6.57 6.07 6.61
N GLU A 73 5.46 5.34 6.75
CA GLU A 73 5.47 4.00 7.30
C GLU A 73 6.17 2.98 6.37
N LEU A 74 5.85 3.00 5.08
CA LEU A 74 6.52 2.14 4.10
C LEU A 74 8.02 2.45 4.00
N SER A 75 8.43 3.69 4.23
CA SER A 75 9.85 4.07 4.29
C SER A 75 10.57 3.41 5.46
N ALA A 76 9.88 3.18 6.58
CA ALA A 76 10.43 2.41 7.69
C ALA A 76 10.54 0.91 7.35
N TRP A 77 9.64 0.38 6.51
CA TRP A 77 9.64 -1.05 6.12
C TRP A 77 10.67 -1.37 5.04
N PHE A 78 10.77 -0.53 4.01
CA PHE A 78 11.55 -0.81 2.80
C PHE A 78 12.71 0.15 2.55
N GLY A 79 12.89 1.14 3.43
CA GLY A 79 13.91 2.19 3.32
C GLY A 79 13.43 3.41 2.55
N ALA A 80 13.74 4.60 3.08
CA ALA A 80 13.29 5.88 2.52
C ALA A 80 13.73 6.12 1.06
N ASN A 81 14.97 5.74 0.72
CA ASN A 81 15.48 5.88 -0.65
C ASN A 81 14.70 5.04 -1.66
N GLN A 82 14.17 3.89 -1.23
CA GLN A 82 13.39 3.02 -2.09
C GLN A 82 11.99 3.60 -2.30
N VAL A 83 11.34 4.07 -1.23
CA VAL A 83 9.95 4.56 -1.25
C VAL A 83 9.81 5.95 -1.88
N SER A 84 10.85 6.79 -1.82
CA SER A 84 10.85 8.11 -2.46
C SER A 84 10.67 8.03 -3.98
N GLY A 85 11.10 6.93 -4.62
CA GLY A 85 10.92 6.70 -6.05
C GLY A 85 9.53 6.19 -6.45
N TRP A 86 8.62 5.96 -5.50
CA TRP A 86 7.29 5.42 -5.79
C TRP A 86 6.37 6.54 -6.26
N ARG A 87 5.70 6.34 -7.39
CA ARG A 87 4.75 7.29 -7.96
C ARG A 87 3.33 6.85 -7.64
N LEU A 88 2.58 7.68 -6.91
CA LEU A 88 1.17 7.40 -6.64
C LEU A 88 0.40 7.31 -7.96
N LEU A 89 -0.42 6.27 -8.08
CA LEU A 89 -1.31 6.04 -9.23
C LEU A 89 -2.74 6.39 -8.87
N ARG A 90 -3.21 5.94 -7.70
CA ARG A 90 -4.59 6.12 -7.28
C ARG A 90 -4.74 5.89 -5.78
N VAL A 91 -5.69 6.62 -5.21
CA VAL A 91 -6.31 6.32 -3.91
C VAL A 91 -7.77 5.92 -4.17
N TYR A 92 -8.21 4.82 -3.58
CA TYR A 92 -9.60 4.38 -3.61
C TYR A 92 -10.13 4.35 -2.19
N ARG A 93 -11.22 5.07 -1.93
CA ARG A 93 -11.94 5.03 -0.65
C ARG A 93 -13.19 4.18 -0.83
N ILE A 94 -13.27 3.05 -0.11
CA ILE A 94 -14.33 2.06 -0.28
C ILE A 94 -15.05 1.90 1.08
N PRO A 95 -16.11 2.67 1.36
CA PRO A 95 -16.80 2.64 2.66
C PRO A 95 -17.35 1.26 3.02
N TYR A 96 -17.87 0.54 2.02
CA TYR A 96 -18.52 -0.76 2.17
C TYR A 96 -17.67 -1.89 1.56
N ALA A 97 -16.37 -1.89 1.86
CA ALA A 97 -15.41 -2.86 1.31
C ALA A 97 -15.61 -4.30 1.81
N GLN A 98 -16.20 -4.48 2.99
CA GLN A 98 -16.42 -5.75 3.67
C GLN A 98 -17.76 -5.71 4.43
N PRO A 99 -18.36 -6.87 4.76
CA PRO A 99 -19.52 -6.94 5.65
C PRO A 99 -19.23 -6.28 7.00
N ASN A 100 -20.29 -5.87 7.73
CA ASN A 100 -20.13 -5.41 9.10
C ASN A 100 -19.42 -6.49 9.94
N GLN A 101 -18.44 -6.07 10.75
CA GLN A 101 -17.66 -6.95 11.64
C GLN A 101 -18.01 -6.73 13.12
N GLU A 102 -19.01 -5.90 13.42
CA GLU A 102 -19.63 -5.82 14.74
C GLU A 102 -20.34 -7.15 15.06
N ALA A 103 -20.19 -7.61 16.32
CA ALA A 103 -20.76 -8.85 16.83
C ALA A 103 -22.17 -8.65 17.40
#